data_AF-A0A4D4MG96-F1
#
_entry.id   AF-A0A4D4MG96-F1
#
_cell.length_a   1.000
_cell.length_b   1.000
_cell.length_c   1.000
_cell.angle_alpha   90.00
_cell.angle_beta   90.00
_cell.angle_gamma   90.00
#
_symmetry.space_group_name_H-M   'P 1'
#
loop_
_entity.id
_entity.type
_entity.pdbx_description
1 polymer ?
#
loop_
_entity_poly.entity_id
_entity_poly.type
_entity_poly.pdbx_seq_one_letter_code
_entity_poly.pdbx_strand_id
1 'polypeptide(L)'
;MTVQGTTADLAAFTHDWQEWHTRQEAQLADPHGFLAITGLHWLGGEPQRFPQAPGAWSTGADGVVVVLDEGEELVVDGTAVRGEHRFGVLPERGGVAAVWGDAVIEVAKRGGHDIVRPRHPDAPLRTAFTGTPAYAPHPRWAVTGRYTAFDAPRPTTVGASVEGLEHVYDAPGRVEFELDGRPWR
;
A
#
# COMPACT_ATOMS: atom_id res chain seq x y z
N MET A 1 4.94 -31.47 -18.67
CA MET A 1 6.39 -31.42 -18.96
C MET A 1 7.08 -31.14 -17.64
N THR A 2 7.69 -32.15 -17.03
CA THR A 2 8.34 -32.05 -15.72
C THR A 2 9.57 -31.15 -15.84
N VAL A 3 9.54 -29.97 -15.21
CA VAL A 3 10.75 -29.15 -15.06
C VAL A 3 11.66 -29.87 -14.07
N GLN A 4 12.49 -30.79 -14.54
CA GLN A 4 13.66 -31.22 -13.79
C GLN A 4 14.67 -30.07 -13.86
N GLY A 5 14.47 -29.07 -12.99
CA GLY A 5 15.46 -28.03 -12.79
C GLY A 5 16.76 -28.67 -12.30
N THR A 6 17.87 -28.30 -12.92
CA THR A 6 19.18 -28.70 -12.42
C THR A 6 19.41 -28.09 -11.04
N THR A 7 20.35 -28.63 -10.26
CA THR A 7 20.74 -28.03 -8.97
C THR A 7 21.14 -26.56 -9.13
N ALA A 8 21.72 -26.19 -10.28
CA ALA A 8 22.06 -24.80 -10.61
C ALA A 8 20.81 -23.92 -10.81
N ASP A 9 19.75 -24.43 -11.46
CA ASP A 9 18.49 -23.69 -11.65
C ASP A 9 17.75 -23.48 -10.32
N LEU A 10 17.77 -24.48 -9.44
CA LEU A 10 17.21 -24.34 -8.09
C LEU A 10 17.97 -23.28 -7.28
N ALA A 11 19.30 -23.30 -7.34
CA ALA A 11 20.13 -22.33 -6.63
C ALA A 11 19.90 -20.89 -7.13
N ALA A 12 19.83 -20.69 -8.45
CA ALA A 12 19.53 -19.39 -9.05
C ALA A 12 18.13 -18.90 -8.64
N PHE A 13 17.11 -19.75 -8.75
CA PHE A 13 15.74 -19.41 -8.33
C PHE A 13 15.66 -19.03 -6.85
N THR A 14 16.31 -19.82 -5.98
CA THR A 14 16.35 -19.51 -4.54
C THR A 14 17.03 -18.19 -4.27
N HIS A 15 18.13 -17.87 -4.97
CA HIS A 15 18.82 -16.60 -4.84
C HIS A 15 17.93 -15.41 -5.26
N ASP A 16 17.32 -15.49 -6.45
CA ASP A 16 16.44 -14.43 -6.97
C ASP A 16 15.25 -14.20 -6.04
N TRP A 17 14.67 -15.29 -5.52
CA TRP A 17 13.58 -15.21 -4.56
C TRP A 17 14.03 -14.55 -3.25
N GLN A 18 15.20 -14.91 -2.73
CA GLN A 18 15.73 -14.32 -1.50
C GLN A 18 16.01 -12.83 -1.67
N GLU A 19 16.58 -12.43 -2.79
CA GLU A 19 16.84 -11.02 -3.08
C GLU A 19 15.53 -10.22 -3.16
N TRP A 20 14.53 -10.75 -3.87
CA TRP A 20 13.19 -10.17 -3.92
C TRP A 20 12.56 -10.09 -2.53
N HIS A 21 12.61 -11.18 -1.75
CA HIS A 21 12.01 -11.26 -0.43
C HIS A 21 12.66 -10.25 0.52
N THR A 22 13.99 -10.20 0.60
CA THR A 22 14.72 -9.20 1.40
C THR A 22 14.34 -7.78 1.01
N ARG A 23 14.15 -7.50 -0.29
CA ARG A 23 13.70 -6.18 -0.75
C ARG A 23 12.27 -5.86 -0.31
N GLN A 24 11.36 -6.83 -0.33
CA GLN A 24 10.00 -6.66 0.17
C GLN A 24 9.99 -6.41 1.69
N GLU A 25 10.76 -7.19 2.44
CA GLU A 25 10.88 -7.05 3.89
C GLU A 25 11.45 -5.68 4.27
N ALA A 26 12.46 -5.19 3.54
CA ALA A 26 13.00 -3.85 3.72
C ALA A 26 11.98 -2.75 3.41
N GLN A 27 11.16 -2.91 2.37
CA GLN A 27 10.08 -1.95 2.04
C GLN A 27 8.98 -1.93 3.12
N LEU A 28 8.66 -3.08 3.71
CA LEU A 28 7.69 -3.16 4.80
C LEU A 28 8.24 -2.53 6.09
N ALA A 29 9.52 -2.77 6.39
CA ALA A 29 10.19 -2.27 7.59
C ALA A 29 10.65 -0.80 7.50
N ASP A 30 10.54 -0.19 6.31
CA ASP A 30 10.89 1.21 6.05
C ASP A 30 10.25 2.14 7.10
N PRO A 31 10.98 3.13 7.65
CA PRO A 31 10.46 4.02 8.69
C PRO A 31 9.16 4.73 8.33
N HIS A 32 8.90 4.96 7.04
CA HIS A 32 7.67 5.57 6.55
C HIS A 32 6.95 4.66 5.55
N GLY A 33 7.25 3.36 5.60
CA GLY A 33 6.66 2.32 4.78
C GLY A 33 5.22 2.00 5.13
N PHE A 34 4.70 0.90 4.59
CA PHE A 34 3.30 0.51 4.78
C PHE A 34 2.96 0.23 6.25
N LEU A 35 3.89 -0.38 7.00
CA LEU A 35 3.67 -0.70 8.41
C LEU A 35 3.74 0.52 9.34
N ALA A 36 4.24 1.66 8.83
CA ALA A 36 4.30 2.91 9.56
C ALA A 36 2.96 3.67 9.57
N ILE A 37 1.96 3.23 8.78
CA ILE A 37 0.65 3.88 8.70
C ILE A 37 -0.08 3.75 10.05
N THR A 38 -0.38 4.87 10.70
CA THR A 38 -1.09 4.90 12.00
C THR A 38 -2.56 5.30 11.89
N GLY A 39 -3.00 5.79 10.73
CA GLY A 39 -4.40 6.15 10.48
C GLY A 39 -4.71 6.38 9.02
N LEU A 40 -5.99 6.24 8.65
CA LEU A 40 -6.54 6.61 7.35
C LEU A 40 -7.73 7.53 7.59
N HIS A 41 -7.59 8.80 7.24
CA HIS A 41 -8.63 9.82 7.44
C HIS A 41 -9.15 10.29 6.09
N TRP A 42 -10.46 10.14 5.88
CA TRP A 42 -11.15 10.70 4.71
C TRP A 42 -11.50 12.15 5.00
N LEU A 43 -11.15 13.06 4.11
CA LEU A 43 -11.41 14.48 4.29
C LEU A 43 -12.81 14.86 3.79
N GLY A 44 -13.40 15.83 4.48
CA GLY A 44 -14.59 16.56 4.05
C GLY A 44 -14.35 18.07 4.00
N GLY A 45 -15.41 18.83 3.76
CA GLY A 45 -15.34 20.30 3.71
C GLY A 45 -15.11 20.96 5.07
N GLU A 46 -15.55 20.32 6.15
CA GLU A 46 -15.33 20.82 7.51
C GLU A 46 -13.90 20.50 7.97
N PRO A 47 -13.13 21.48 8.49
CA PRO A 47 -11.79 21.26 9.01
C PRO A 47 -11.76 20.28 10.19
N GLN A 48 -10.85 19.31 10.14
CA GLN A 48 -10.67 18.28 11.16
C GLN A 48 -9.21 18.17 11.61
N ARG A 49 -8.99 18.03 12.91
CA ARG A 49 -7.66 17.73 13.46
C ARG A 49 -7.54 16.24 13.77
N PHE A 50 -6.33 15.70 13.59
CA PHE A 50 -6.04 14.30 13.88
C PHE A 50 -4.89 14.21 14.88
N PRO A 51 -4.94 13.34 15.91
CA PRO A 51 -3.88 13.26 16.91
C PRO A 51 -2.48 12.95 16.38
N GLN A 52 -2.39 12.39 15.17
CA GLN A 52 -1.16 11.92 14.54
C GLN A 52 -0.77 12.77 13.31
N ALA A 53 -1.42 13.92 13.09
CA ALA A 53 -1.03 14.89 12.06
C ALA A 53 -1.27 16.33 12.57
N PRO A 54 -0.37 17.28 12.30
CA PRO A 54 -0.53 18.65 12.75
C PRO A 54 -1.58 19.37 11.92
N GLY A 55 -2.11 20.47 12.46
CA GLY A 55 -3.08 21.32 11.77
C GLY A 55 -4.49 20.74 11.64
N ALA A 56 -5.37 21.57 11.08
CA ALA A 56 -6.73 21.21 10.70
C ALA A 56 -6.81 21.00 9.18
N TRP A 57 -7.30 19.83 8.77
CA TRP A 57 -7.35 19.38 7.39
C TRP A 57 -8.77 19.39 6.85
N SER A 58 -8.93 19.83 5.61
CA SER A 58 -10.18 19.75 4.86
C SER A 58 -9.92 19.62 3.36
N THR A 59 -10.95 19.33 2.58
CA THR A 59 -10.90 19.33 1.11
C THR A 59 -12.12 20.03 0.52
N GLY A 60 -11.97 20.62 -0.66
CA GLY A 60 -13.05 21.29 -1.38
C GLY A 60 -12.85 21.26 -2.90
N ALA A 61 -13.50 22.17 -3.61
CA ALA A 61 -13.36 22.27 -5.07
C ALA A 61 -11.91 22.53 -5.51
N ASP A 62 -11.14 23.25 -4.69
CA ASP A 62 -9.73 23.55 -4.94
C ASP A 62 -8.77 22.47 -4.39
N GLY A 63 -9.30 21.38 -3.84
CA GLY A 63 -8.54 20.25 -3.29
C GLY A 63 -8.17 20.41 -1.82
N VAL A 64 -7.08 19.73 -1.40
CA VAL A 64 -6.75 19.56 0.02
C VAL A 64 -6.05 20.79 0.59
N VAL A 65 -6.46 21.18 1.80
CA VAL A 65 -5.90 22.29 2.58
C VAL A 65 -5.58 21.82 3.99
N VAL A 66 -4.48 22.33 4.54
CA VAL A 66 -4.18 22.27 5.98
C VAL A 66 -4.01 23.68 6.52
N VAL A 67 -4.57 23.94 7.70
CA VAL A 67 -4.32 25.16 8.47
C VAL A 67 -3.53 24.75 9.71
N LEU A 68 -2.28 25.19 9.78
CA LEU A 68 -1.34 24.95 10.88
C LEU A 68 -1.47 26.07 11.92
N ASP A 69 -1.57 25.70 13.19
CA ASP A 69 -1.60 26.65 14.30
C ASP A 69 -0.21 27.28 14.54
N GLU A 70 -0.17 28.28 15.43
CA GLU A 70 1.09 28.89 15.85
C GLU A 70 2.03 27.83 16.44
N GLY A 71 3.25 27.76 15.91
CA GLY A 71 4.27 26.76 16.31
C GLY A 71 4.19 25.44 15.55
N GLU A 72 3.17 25.20 14.74
CA GLU A 72 3.10 24.04 13.85
C GLU A 72 3.76 24.32 12.49
N GLU A 73 4.38 23.28 11.93
CA GLU A 73 5.08 23.34 10.66
C GLU A 73 5.01 21.98 9.95
N LEU A 74 4.92 22.04 8.62
CA LEU A 74 5.17 20.90 7.74
C LEU A 74 6.30 21.25 6.78
N VAL A 75 7.06 20.24 6.32
CA VAL A 75 7.98 20.40 5.19
C VAL A 75 7.40 19.67 3.99
N VAL A 76 7.04 20.42 2.95
CA VAL A 76 6.46 19.91 1.70
C VAL A 76 7.46 20.18 0.58
N ASP A 77 7.88 19.13 -0.13
CA ASP A 77 8.89 19.23 -1.20
C ASP A 77 10.15 20.00 -0.79
N GLY A 78 10.61 19.78 0.46
CA GLY A 78 11.79 20.43 1.03
C GLY A 78 11.56 21.87 1.52
N THR A 79 10.33 22.40 1.41
CA THR A 79 9.98 23.76 1.85
C THR A 79 9.14 23.73 3.12
N ALA A 80 9.59 24.45 4.15
CA ALA A 80 8.82 24.64 5.37
C ALA A 80 7.58 25.51 5.10
N VAL A 81 6.41 25.04 5.52
CA VAL A 81 5.12 25.72 5.40
C VAL A 81 4.49 25.90 6.78
N ARG A 82 3.87 27.06 7.00
CA ARG A 82 3.22 27.49 8.24
C ARG A 82 1.92 28.21 7.90
N GLY A 83 0.96 28.24 8.83
CA GLY A 83 -0.37 28.76 8.57
C GLY A 83 -1.13 27.91 7.55
N GLU A 84 -1.82 28.53 6.60
CA GLU A 84 -2.55 27.82 5.56
C GLU A 84 -1.61 27.32 4.44
N HIS A 85 -1.67 26.03 4.13
CA HIS A 85 -1.03 25.44 2.96
C HIS A 85 -2.05 24.66 2.13
N ARG A 86 -2.00 24.86 0.81
CA ARG A 86 -2.90 24.22 -0.17
C ARG A 86 -2.11 23.23 -1.00
N PHE A 87 -2.47 21.96 -0.91
CA PHE A 87 -1.91 20.89 -1.75
C PHE A 87 -2.56 20.86 -3.14
N GLY A 88 -3.74 21.47 -3.27
CA GLY A 88 -4.49 21.49 -4.52
C GLY A 88 -5.21 20.19 -4.82
N VAL A 89 -5.73 20.08 -6.05
CA VAL A 89 -6.44 18.88 -6.52
C VAL A 89 -5.42 17.79 -6.88
N LEU A 90 -5.49 16.67 -6.18
CA LEU A 90 -4.65 15.50 -6.44
C LEU A 90 -5.31 14.56 -7.46
N PRO A 91 -4.57 14.01 -8.44
CA PRO A 91 -5.10 13.01 -9.35
C PRO A 91 -5.38 11.70 -8.62
N GLU A 92 -6.31 10.88 -9.12
CA GLU A 92 -6.59 9.55 -8.57
C GLU A 92 -5.29 8.71 -8.52
N ARG A 93 -5.05 8.05 -7.37
CA ARG A 93 -3.79 7.34 -7.05
C ARG A 93 -2.54 8.23 -6.93
N GLY A 94 -2.67 9.56 -7.05
CA GLY A 94 -1.61 10.53 -6.75
C GLY A 94 -1.51 10.85 -5.25
N GLY A 95 -0.42 11.49 -4.85
CA GLY A 95 -0.22 11.97 -3.49
C GLY A 95 1.05 12.78 -3.30
N VAL A 96 1.10 13.49 -2.18
CA VAL A 96 2.20 14.33 -1.72
C VAL A 96 2.57 13.90 -0.31
N ALA A 97 3.86 13.91 0.01
CA ALA A 97 4.37 13.66 1.36
C ALA A 97 4.71 14.98 2.04
N ALA A 98 4.15 15.20 3.23
CA ALA A 98 4.48 16.34 4.08
C ALA A 98 5.17 15.86 5.36
N VAL A 99 6.40 16.29 5.60
CA VAL A 99 7.17 15.86 6.78
C VAL A 99 6.76 16.67 8.01
N TRP A 100 6.60 15.99 9.14
CA TRP A 100 6.31 16.58 10.44
C TRP A 100 7.21 15.94 11.51
N GLY A 101 8.27 16.65 11.92
CA GLY A 101 9.27 16.05 12.82
C GLY A 101 9.91 14.83 12.17
N ASP A 102 9.74 13.65 12.77
CA ASP A 102 10.17 12.36 12.23
C ASP A 102 9.05 11.60 11.49
N ALA A 103 7.82 12.13 11.46
CA ALA A 103 6.68 11.54 10.77
C ALA A 103 6.54 12.06 9.32
N VAL A 104 5.83 11.28 8.51
CA VAL A 104 5.39 11.68 7.16
C VAL A 104 3.88 11.62 7.07
N ILE A 105 3.26 12.72 6.66
CA ILE A 105 1.83 12.82 6.40
C ILE A 105 1.63 12.64 4.89
N GLU A 106 1.09 11.48 4.49
CA GLU A 106 0.67 11.27 3.10
C GLU A 106 -0.68 11.96 2.87
N VAL A 107 -0.70 12.89 1.93
CA VAL A 107 -1.91 13.53 1.42
C VAL A 107 -2.17 12.98 0.03
N ALA A 108 -3.32 12.35 -0.19
CA ALA A 108 -3.51 11.53 -1.39
C ALA A 108 -4.96 11.46 -1.85
N LYS A 109 -5.18 11.06 -3.11
CA LYS A 109 -6.50 10.67 -3.62
C LYS A 109 -6.59 9.16 -3.81
N ARG A 110 -7.57 8.51 -3.15
CA ARG A 110 -7.80 7.07 -3.23
C ARG A 110 -9.29 6.80 -3.37
N GLY A 111 -9.69 6.07 -4.40
CA GLY A 111 -11.08 5.69 -4.61
C GLY A 111 -12.00 6.91 -4.76
N GLY A 112 -11.51 8.00 -5.36
CA GLY A 112 -12.26 9.24 -5.54
C GLY A 112 -12.27 10.19 -4.33
N HIS A 113 -11.69 9.82 -3.20
CA HIS A 113 -11.68 10.65 -1.99
C HIS A 113 -10.28 11.15 -1.66
N ASP A 114 -10.19 12.39 -1.17
CA ASP A 114 -8.97 12.91 -0.56
C ASP A 114 -8.79 12.36 0.85
N ILE A 115 -7.55 12.01 1.17
CA ILE A 115 -7.19 11.39 2.43
C ILE A 115 -5.96 12.03 3.05
N VAL A 116 -5.89 11.95 4.38
CA VAL A 116 -4.70 12.17 5.18
C VAL A 116 -4.32 10.85 5.84
N ARG A 117 -3.09 10.42 5.65
CA ARG A 117 -2.58 9.15 6.16
C ARG A 117 -1.25 9.37 6.87
N PRO A 118 -1.26 9.56 8.20
CA PRO A 118 -0.04 9.71 8.97
C PRO A 118 0.78 8.42 8.95
N ARG A 119 2.10 8.59 8.84
CA ARG A 119 3.09 7.54 8.88
C ARG A 119 4.15 7.88 9.91
N HIS A 120 4.20 7.12 10.99
CA HIS A 120 5.10 7.37 12.11
C HIS A 120 6.14 6.26 12.19
N PRO A 121 7.45 6.60 12.29
CA PRO A 121 8.52 5.61 12.32
C PRO A 121 8.51 4.76 13.59
N ASP A 122 7.90 5.23 14.67
CA ASP A 122 7.72 4.50 15.92
C ASP A 122 6.44 3.64 15.95
N ALA A 123 5.65 3.61 14.87
CA ALA A 123 4.39 2.88 14.80
C ALA A 123 4.54 1.43 15.30
N PRO A 124 3.71 0.96 16.26
CA PRO A 124 3.87 -0.36 16.87
C PRO A 124 3.90 -1.52 15.88
N LEU A 125 3.11 -1.44 14.81
CA LEU A 125 3.09 -2.47 13.76
C LEU A 125 4.44 -2.56 13.03
N ARG A 126 5.11 -1.43 12.78
CA ARG A 126 6.43 -1.36 12.15
C ARG A 126 7.53 -1.77 13.13
N THR A 127 7.53 -1.25 14.36
CA THR A 127 8.58 -1.55 15.34
C THR A 127 8.52 -2.98 15.87
N ALA A 128 7.35 -3.62 15.85
CA ALA A 128 7.18 -5.04 16.18
C ALA A 128 7.36 -5.98 14.98
N PHE A 129 7.61 -5.47 13.77
CA PHE A 129 7.76 -6.30 12.58
C PHE A 129 9.05 -7.11 12.63
N THR A 130 8.92 -8.44 12.67
CA THR A 130 10.04 -9.40 12.72
C THR A 130 10.20 -10.20 11.43
N GLY A 131 9.35 -9.91 10.46
CA GLY A 131 9.40 -10.42 9.11
C GLY A 131 8.13 -11.17 8.71
N THR A 132 7.96 -11.36 7.40
CA THR A 132 6.82 -12.10 6.84
C THR A 132 7.15 -13.59 6.79
N PRO A 133 6.37 -14.48 7.44
CA PRO A 133 6.57 -15.92 7.32
C PRO A 133 6.42 -16.37 5.86
N ALA A 134 7.38 -17.16 5.39
CA ALA A 134 7.39 -17.67 4.02
C ALA A 134 7.76 -19.16 3.98
N TYR A 135 7.19 -19.89 3.02
CA TYR A 135 7.63 -21.25 2.69
C TYR A 135 8.97 -21.21 1.94
N ALA A 136 9.73 -22.31 2.00
CA ALA A 136 10.95 -22.43 1.23
C ALA A 136 10.67 -22.24 -0.28
N PRO A 137 11.43 -21.38 -0.98
CA PRO A 137 11.22 -21.15 -2.40
C PRO A 137 11.52 -22.41 -3.20
N HIS A 138 10.68 -22.70 -4.18
CA HIS A 138 10.90 -23.84 -5.07
C HIS A 138 10.32 -23.55 -6.46
N PRO A 139 11.06 -23.80 -7.57
CA PRO A 139 10.60 -23.54 -8.93
C PRO A 139 9.28 -24.23 -9.29
N ARG A 140 8.95 -25.37 -8.65
CA ARG A 140 7.65 -26.05 -8.83
C ARG A 140 6.43 -25.16 -8.60
N TRP A 141 6.57 -24.10 -7.80
CA TRP A 141 5.48 -23.15 -7.52
C TRP A 141 5.40 -22.03 -8.56
N ALA A 142 6.40 -21.90 -9.44
CA ALA A 142 6.40 -20.96 -10.55
C ALA A 142 5.89 -21.67 -11.82
N VAL A 143 4.58 -21.60 -12.06
CA VAL A 143 3.91 -22.22 -13.21
C VAL A 143 3.39 -21.18 -14.18
N THR A 144 3.42 -21.48 -15.48
CA THR A 144 2.83 -20.62 -16.50
C THR A 144 1.33 -20.80 -16.54
N GLY A 145 0.58 -19.72 -16.36
CA GLY A 145 -0.87 -19.69 -16.51
C GLY A 145 -1.30 -19.01 -17.81
N ARG A 146 -2.44 -19.45 -18.34
CA ARG A 146 -3.13 -18.82 -19.46
C ARG A 146 -4.23 -17.90 -18.93
N TYR A 147 -4.05 -16.60 -19.12
CA TYR A 147 -5.09 -15.61 -18.84
C TYR A 147 -6.15 -15.60 -19.95
N THR A 148 -7.43 -15.59 -19.56
CA THR A 148 -8.57 -15.36 -20.44
C THR A 148 -9.43 -14.26 -19.85
N ALA A 149 -9.55 -13.13 -20.54
CA ALA A 149 -10.45 -12.05 -20.13
C ALA A 149 -11.91 -12.50 -20.22
N PHE A 150 -12.77 -11.94 -19.38
CA PHE A 150 -14.22 -12.06 -19.54
C PHE A 150 -14.74 -10.99 -20.50
N ASP A 151 -15.89 -11.25 -21.14
CA ASP A 151 -16.56 -10.26 -22.00
C ASP A 151 -16.93 -8.97 -21.24
N ALA A 152 -17.25 -9.13 -19.95
CA ALA A 152 -17.39 -8.05 -18.97
C ALA A 152 -16.87 -8.54 -17.61
N PRO A 153 -16.35 -7.64 -16.74
CA PRO A 153 -15.93 -8.01 -15.40
C PRO A 153 -17.05 -8.70 -14.61
N ARG A 154 -16.67 -9.66 -13.76
CA ARG A 154 -17.61 -10.50 -13.02
C ARG A 154 -17.50 -10.27 -11.51
N PRO A 155 -18.61 -10.00 -10.81
CA PRO A 155 -18.60 -9.88 -9.36
C PRO A 155 -18.09 -11.18 -8.71
N THR A 156 -17.08 -11.06 -7.86
CA THR A 156 -16.41 -12.16 -7.18
C THR A 156 -16.24 -11.82 -5.71
N THR A 157 -16.81 -12.67 -4.86
CA THR A 157 -16.71 -12.53 -3.41
C THR A 157 -15.35 -13.02 -2.94
N VAL A 158 -14.67 -12.21 -2.13
CA VAL A 158 -13.45 -12.60 -1.40
C VAL A 158 -13.63 -12.29 0.08
N GLY A 159 -13.00 -13.09 0.94
CA GLY A 159 -12.97 -12.81 2.37
C GLY A 159 -12.23 -11.52 2.68
N ALA A 160 -12.67 -10.80 3.71
CA ALA A 160 -11.93 -9.68 4.27
C ALA A 160 -10.93 -10.17 5.33
N SER A 161 -10.00 -9.28 5.73
CA SER A 161 -9.11 -9.51 6.87
C SER A 161 -9.84 -9.61 8.21
N VAL A 162 -11.13 -9.27 8.24
CA VAL A 162 -12.02 -9.39 9.39
C VAL A 162 -12.93 -10.59 9.17
N GLU A 163 -12.90 -11.54 10.11
CA GLU A 163 -13.73 -12.74 10.06
C GLU A 163 -15.22 -12.39 9.93
N GLY A 164 -15.91 -13.06 9.00
CA GLY A 164 -17.34 -12.85 8.74
C GLY A 164 -17.67 -11.66 7.84
N LEU A 165 -16.68 -10.88 7.38
CA LEU A 165 -16.87 -9.82 6.39
C LEU A 165 -16.38 -10.27 5.01
N GLU A 166 -17.16 -9.95 3.96
CA GLU A 166 -16.84 -10.27 2.57
C GLU A 166 -16.81 -9.00 1.72
N HIS A 167 -15.96 -8.98 0.71
CA HIS A 167 -15.93 -7.94 -0.32
C HIS A 167 -16.30 -8.53 -1.67
N VAL A 168 -17.05 -7.79 -2.48
CA VAL A 168 -17.32 -8.15 -3.86
C VAL A 168 -16.45 -7.28 -4.76
N TYR A 169 -15.55 -7.91 -5.52
CA TYR A 169 -14.73 -7.26 -6.53
C TYR A 169 -15.09 -7.74 -7.92
N ASP A 170 -14.91 -6.87 -8.91
CA ASP A 170 -15.08 -7.23 -10.30
C ASP A 170 -13.81 -7.91 -10.84
N ALA A 171 -13.87 -9.23 -11.01
CA ALA A 171 -12.80 -10.00 -11.63
C ALA A 171 -12.78 -9.74 -13.15
N PRO A 172 -11.64 -9.29 -13.72
CA PRO A 172 -11.56 -8.96 -15.16
C PRO A 172 -11.42 -10.18 -16.07
N GLY A 173 -11.10 -11.34 -15.50
CA GLY A 173 -10.83 -12.56 -16.25
C GLY A 173 -10.47 -13.70 -15.31
N ARG A 174 -9.95 -14.79 -15.90
CA ARG A 174 -9.48 -15.98 -15.19
C ARG A 174 -8.10 -16.41 -15.67
N VAL A 175 -7.36 -17.12 -14.83
CA VAL A 175 -6.07 -17.75 -15.18
C VAL A 175 -6.21 -19.25 -15.03
N GLU A 176 -5.93 -20.01 -16.09
CA GLU A 176 -5.93 -21.47 -16.07
C GLU A 176 -4.48 -21.97 -16.09
N PHE A 177 -4.12 -22.92 -15.22
CA PHE A 177 -2.76 -23.47 -15.16
C PHE A 177 -2.78 -24.94 -14.70
N GLU A 178 -1.66 -25.63 -14.88
CA GLU A 178 -1.44 -26.99 -14.37
C GLU A 178 -0.43 -26.96 -13.22
N LEU A 179 -0.76 -27.65 -12.14
CA LEU A 179 0.14 -27.84 -11.00
C LEU A 179 0.09 -29.30 -10.58
N ASP A 180 1.26 -29.95 -10.53
CA ASP A 180 1.40 -31.38 -10.24
C ASP A 180 0.48 -32.28 -11.09
N GLY A 181 0.38 -31.98 -12.39
CA GLY A 181 -0.46 -32.73 -13.33
C GLY A 181 -1.97 -32.49 -13.17
N ARG A 182 -2.37 -31.54 -12.32
CA ARG A 182 -3.78 -31.21 -12.07
C ARG A 182 -4.10 -29.83 -12.65
N PRO A 183 -5.19 -29.69 -13.42
CA PRO A 183 -5.63 -28.38 -13.90
C PRO A 183 -6.32 -27.58 -12.80
N TRP A 184 -6.06 -26.28 -12.78
CA TRP A 184 -6.63 -25.28 -11.86
C TRP A 184 -7.15 -24.07 -12.65
N ARG A 185 -8.12 -23.34 -12.07
CA ARG A 185 -8.73 -22.13 -12.62
C ARG A 185 -9.17 -21.19 -11.51
#